data_AF-A0AA35WCV6-F1
#
_entry.id   AF-A0AA35WCV6-F1
#
_cell.length_a   1.000
_cell.length_b   1.000
_cell.length_c   1.000
_cell.angle_alpha   90.00
_cell.angle_beta   90.00
_cell.angle_gamma   90.00
#
_symmetry.space_group_name_H-M   'P 1'
#
loop_
_entity.id
_entity.type
_entity.pdbx_description
1 polymer ?
#
loop_
_entity_poly.entity_id
_entity_poly.type
_entity_poly.pdbx_seq_one_letter_code
_entity_poly.pdbx_strand_id
1 'polypeptide(L)'
;MPGRGQRDGSSHKPKLRRIKAKHQRKRVMRAKDPVLAVFMWGVQHTVNEVLASAETSLLLPEDFKAYSKIRVENQYFNKENLPGHFKFKEYCPRVFHDLRKRFSVDDSDFMMSLIEQPPRYMENPGRSGAKLFVSYNRKLVIKSITSEEVALVHQILQPYHAHAVTTEGKTLLPHYLGMYRLTVNNTETYWIVMRNVLSSSVTIHRKFDLKGSTVDRAATHKEKVEFR
;
A
#
# COMPACT_ATOMS: atom_id res chain seq x y z
N MET A 1 30.12 -24.06 62.95
CA MET A 1 28.69 -24.29 62.70
C MET A 1 27.93 -23.00 63.00
N PRO A 2 27.00 -22.56 62.14
CA PRO A 2 26.91 -21.17 61.69
C PRO A 2 25.75 -20.36 62.30
N GLY A 3 25.93 -19.03 62.28
CA GLY A 3 24.96 -18.02 62.73
C GLY A 3 23.74 -17.88 61.80
N ARG A 4 22.58 -17.62 62.39
CA ARG A 4 21.33 -17.34 61.68
C ARG A 4 21.30 -15.87 61.24
N GLY A 5 21.40 -15.65 59.94
CA GLY A 5 21.32 -14.34 59.30
C GLY A 5 19.90 -13.74 59.28
N GLN A 6 19.86 -12.42 59.41
CA GLN A 6 18.72 -11.56 59.07
C GLN A 6 18.38 -11.73 57.58
N ARG A 7 17.09 -11.82 57.25
CA ARG A 7 16.60 -11.75 55.86
C ARG A 7 16.15 -10.33 55.58
N ASP A 8 16.97 -9.58 54.87
CA ASP A 8 16.56 -8.34 54.21
C ASP A 8 15.77 -8.67 52.93
N GLY A 9 14.49 -8.31 52.93
CA GLY A 9 13.63 -8.39 51.74
C GLY A 9 13.95 -7.27 50.76
N SER A 10 14.82 -7.52 49.77
CA SER A 10 15.03 -6.60 48.66
C SER A 10 14.06 -6.89 47.50
N SER A 11 12.98 -6.10 47.41
CA SER A 11 12.06 -6.15 46.27
C SER A 11 12.79 -5.73 44.98
N HIS A 12 13.06 -6.67 44.08
CA HIS A 12 13.62 -6.39 42.76
C HIS A 12 12.53 -5.83 41.85
N LYS A 13 12.43 -4.49 41.74
CA LYS A 13 11.64 -3.84 40.69
C LYS A 13 12.32 -4.05 39.33
N PRO A 14 11.60 -4.44 38.27
CA PRO A 14 12.19 -4.57 36.94
C PRO A 14 12.66 -3.20 36.43
N LYS A 15 13.96 -3.08 36.14
CA LYS A 15 14.56 -1.85 35.57
C LYS A 15 14.01 -1.62 34.17
N LEU A 16 13.14 -0.62 34.03
CA LEU A 16 12.68 -0.12 32.73
C LEU A 16 13.89 0.41 31.94
N ARG A 17 14.33 -0.30 30.89
CA ARG A 17 15.35 0.23 29.96
C ARG A 17 14.74 1.40 29.19
N ARG A 18 15.07 2.62 29.58
CA ARG A 18 14.91 3.81 28.71
C ARG A 18 15.85 3.65 27.53
N ILE A 19 15.31 3.22 26.40
CA ILE A 19 15.98 3.37 25.11
C ILE A 19 16.04 4.87 24.83
N LYS A 20 17.23 5.47 24.94
CA LYS A 20 17.46 6.80 24.37
C LYS A 20 17.23 6.65 22.87
N ALA A 21 16.18 7.25 22.34
CA ALA A 21 15.92 7.30 20.91
C ALA A 21 17.14 7.97 20.25
N LYS A 22 18.01 7.17 19.64
CA LYS A 22 18.99 7.70 18.70
C LYS A 22 18.17 8.33 17.58
N HIS A 23 18.36 9.63 17.37
CA HIS A 23 17.81 10.34 16.21
C HIS A 23 18.32 9.63 14.95
N GLN A 24 17.53 8.72 14.42
CA GLN A 24 17.80 8.12 13.12
C GLN A 24 17.54 9.25 12.13
N ARG A 25 18.60 9.77 11.49
CA ARG A 25 18.49 10.68 10.34
C ARG A 25 17.89 9.92 9.15
N LYS A 26 16.64 9.48 9.26
CA LYS A 26 15.86 8.98 8.13
C LYS A 26 15.32 10.21 7.40
N ARG A 27 15.55 10.29 6.08
CA ARG A 27 14.84 11.24 5.21
C ARG A 27 13.37 11.14 5.56
N VAL A 28 12.83 12.15 6.22
CA VAL A 28 11.45 12.10 6.68
C VAL A 28 10.58 12.22 5.43
N MET A 29 9.66 11.27 5.26
CA MET A 29 8.80 11.20 4.09
C MET A 29 7.83 12.37 4.15
N ARG A 30 7.81 13.19 3.10
CA ARG A 30 7.05 14.43 3.04
C ARG A 30 5.99 14.31 1.95
N ALA A 31 4.73 14.15 2.35
CA ALA A 31 3.59 14.48 1.50
C ALA A 31 2.79 15.57 2.21
N LYS A 32 2.42 16.64 1.48
CA LYS A 32 1.55 17.70 2.03
C LYS A 32 0.13 17.19 2.27
N ASP A 33 -0.31 16.22 1.46
CA ASP A 33 -1.59 15.55 1.64
C ASP A 33 -1.47 14.50 2.77
N PRO A 34 -2.31 14.59 3.83
CA PRO A 34 -2.22 13.70 4.98
C PRO A 34 -2.58 12.25 4.66
N VAL A 35 -3.43 11.99 3.66
CA VAL A 35 -3.79 10.63 3.22
C VAL A 35 -2.61 10.00 2.48
N LEU A 36 -1.95 10.75 1.58
CA LEU A 36 -0.74 10.26 0.90
C LEU A 36 0.40 10.02 1.90
N ALA A 37 0.58 10.88 2.90
CA ALA A 37 1.60 10.69 3.94
C ALA A 37 1.38 9.37 4.71
N VAL A 38 0.14 9.12 5.13
CA VAL A 38 -0.25 7.88 5.83
C VAL A 38 -0.12 6.66 4.92
N PHE A 39 -0.46 6.79 3.63
CA PHE A 39 -0.28 5.73 2.65
C PHE A 39 1.19 5.33 2.50
N MET A 40 2.07 6.30 2.24
CA MET A 40 3.50 6.05 2.07
C MET A 40 4.11 5.43 3.34
N TRP A 41 3.73 5.94 4.52
CA TRP A 41 4.17 5.39 5.79
C TRP A 41 3.69 3.95 6.01
N GLY A 42 2.41 3.69 5.74
CA GLY A 42 1.80 2.37 5.93
C GLY A 42 2.38 1.31 5.00
N VAL A 43 2.57 1.65 3.71
CA VAL A 43 3.26 0.78 2.74
C VAL A 43 4.68 0.46 3.22
N GLN A 44 5.44 1.47 3.65
CA GLN A 44 6.78 1.23 4.20
C GLN A 44 6.74 0.29 5.39
N HIS A 45 5.77 0.45 6.30
CA HIS A 45 5.66 -0.37 7.49
C HIS A 45 5.34 -1.82 7.13
N THR A 46 4.25 -2.07 6.40
CA THR A 46 3.77 -3.43 6.17
C THR A 46 4.64 -4.23 5.20
N VAL A 47 5.27 -3.58 4.21
CA VAL A 47 6.24 -4.27 3.34
C VAL A 47 7.48 -4.71 4.13
N ASN A 48 7.99 -3.87 5.05
CA ASN A 48 9.10 -4.27 5.90
C ASN A 48 8.73 -5.39 6.87
N GLU A 49 7.50 -5.43 7.38
CA GLU A 49 7.02 -6.56 8.19
C GLU A 49 6.99 -7.87 7.38
N VAL A 50 6.52 -7.82 6.14
CA VAL A 50 6.53 -8.99 5.23
C VAL A 50 7.96 -9.44 4.94
N LEU A 51 8.88 -8.52 4.62
CA LEU A 51 10.29 -8.82 4.36
C LEU A 51 11.02 -9.40 5.59
N ALA A 52 10.60 -9.03 6.80
CA ALA A 52 11.15 -9.57 8.05
C ALA A 52 10.52 -10.92 8.45
N SER A 53 9.39 -11.29 7.85
CA SER A 53 8.71 -12.56 8.16
C SER A 53 9.40 -13.74 7.48
N ALA A 54 9.36 -14.91 8.12
CA ALA A 54 9.91 -16.13 7.52
C ALA A 54 9.11 -16.54 6.28
N GLU A 55 9.80 -16.77 5.16
CA GLU A 55 9.17 -17.14 3.91
C GLU A 55 8.47 -18.49 4.04
N THR A 56 7.14 -18.48 4.01
CA THR A 56 6.34 -19.70 3.99
C THR A 56 5.89 -19.96 2.55
N SER A 57 6.23 -21.13 2.02
CA SER A 57 6.12 -21.45 0.58
C SER A 57 4.70 -21.59 0.04
N LEU A 58 3.70 -21.82 0.89
CA LEU A 58 2.31 -22.02 0.47
C LEU A 58 1.38 -20.97 1.08
N LEU A 59 0.45 -20.48 0.26
CA LEU A 59 -0.69 -19.68 0.70
C LEU A 59 -1.81 -20.61 1.19
N LEU A 60 -2.38 -20.26 2.34
CA LEU A 60 -3.53 -20.93 2.94
C LEU A 60 -4.83 -20.19 2.58
N PRO A 61 -6.00 -20.85 2.63
CA PRO A 61 -7.29 -20.17 2.41
C PRO A 61 -7.51 -18.95 3.30
N GLU A 62 -6.96 -18.96 4.52
CA GLU A 62 -7.05 -17.86 5.48
C GLU A 62 -6.29 -16.62 5.02
N ASP A 63 -5.22 -16.76 4.23
CA ASP A 63 -4.44 -15.64 3.72
C ASP A 63 -5.30 -14.72 2.81
N PHE A 64 -6.30 -15.29 2.12
CA PHE A 64 -7.26 -14.55 1.27
C PHE A 64 -8.31 -13.77 2.07
N LYS A 65 -8.36 -13.94 3.39
CA LYS A 65 -9.22 -13.18 4.33
C LYS A 65 -8.41 -12.39 5.35
N ALA A 66 -7.09 -12.63 5.43
CA ALA A 66 -6.20 -11.99 6.36
C ALA A 66 -6.07 -10.47 6.13
N TYR A 67 -5.64 -9.75 7.16
CA TYR A 67 -5.31 -8.34 7.08
C TYR A 67 -4.28 -7.94 8.14
N SER A 68 -3.48 -6.92 7.86
CA SER A 68 -2.69 -6.19 8.87
C SER A 68 -3.38 -4.86 9.15
N LYS A 69 -3.53 -4.48 10.43
CA LYS A 69 -4.16 -3.22 10.83
C LYS A 69 -3.33 -2.51 11.88
N ILE A 70 -2.96 -1.28 11.58
CA ILE A 70 -2.17 -0.41 12.45
C ILE A 70 -3.01 0.80 12.81
N ARG A 71 -3.02 1.16 14.10
CA ARG A 71 -3.68 2.37 14.62
C ARG A 71 -2.63 3.21 15.31
N VAL A 72 -2.51 4.46 14.90
CA VAL A 72 -1.57 5.43 15.49
C VAL A 72 -2.37 6.49 16.23
N GLU A 73 -2.00 6.71 17.50
CA GLU A 73 -2.56 7.73 18.38
C GLU A 73 -1.43 8.55 19.00
N ASN A 74 -0.98 9.55 18.27
CA ASN A 74 0.15 10.40 18.65
C ASN A 74 -0.35 11.78 19.09
N GLN A 75 -0.45 11.99 20.39
CA GLN A 75 -0.74 13.31 20.94
C GLN A 75 0.47 14.28 20.86
N TYR A 76 1.71 13.78 20.79
CA TYR A 76 2.94 14.60 20.93
C TYR A 76 4.16 14.20 20.06
N PHE A 77 4.06 13.25 19.13
CA PHE A 77 5.21 12.79 18.31
C PHE A 77 4.96 12.94 16.81
N ASN A 78 5.89 13.58 16.08
CA ASN A 78 5.95 13.66 14.62
C ASN A 78 4.77 14.38 13.91
N LYS A 79 4.17 15.42 14.54
CA LYS A 79 3.06 16.21 13.96
C LYS A 79 3.38 16.89 12.63
N GLU A 80 4.66 17.16 12.34
CA GLU A 80 5.05 17.85 11.11
C GLU A 80 4.90 16.96 9.86
N ASN A 81 4.87 15.63 10.02
CA ASN A 81 4.98 14.71 8.88
C ASN A 81 3.83 13.70 8.76
N LEU A 82 3.13 13.41 9.86
CA LEU A 82 1.97 12.52 9.87
C LEU A 82 0.82 13.10 10.72
N PRO A 83 -0.44 12.79 10.37
CA PRO A 83 -1.57 13.13 11.23
C PRO A 83 -1.42 12.54 12.63
N GLY A 84 -1.91 13.25 13.66
CA GLY A 84 -1.86 12.78 15.04
C GLY A 84 -2.66 11.49 15.28
N HIS A 85 -3.71 11.26 14.49
CA HIS A 85 -4.55 10.07 14.58
C HIS A 85 -4.86 9.52 13.19
N PHE A 86 -4.51 8.26 12.96
CA PHE A 86 -4.88 7.56 11.72
C PHE A 86 -4.92 6.05 11.91
N LYS A 87 -5.56 5.37 10.96
CA LYS A 87 -5.54 3.91 10.84
C LYS A 87 -5.05 3.54 9.45
N PHE A 88 -4.25 2.50 9.36
CA PHE A 88 -3.82 1.89 8.11
C PHE A 88 -4.18 0.41 8.17
N LYS A 89 -4.77 -0.11 7.09
CA LYS A 89 -5.08 -1.53 6.95
C LYS A 89 -4.60 -2.00 5.59
N GLU A 90 -3.79 -3.05 5.55
CA GLU A 90 -3.48 -3.80 4.35
C GLU A 90 -4.33 -5.07 4.32
N TYR A 91 -4.98 -5.34 3.19
CA TYR A 91 -5.76 -6.55 2.97
C TYR A 91 -4.87 -7.63 2.34
N CYS A 92 -5.02 -8.88 2.78
CA CYS A 92 -4.35 -10.06 2.24
C CYS A 92 -2.83 -9.90 1.98
N PRO A 93 -2.01 -9.46 2.96
CA PRO A 93 -0.61 -9.07 2.71
C PRO A 93 0.22 -10.16 2.02
N ARG A 94 0.07 -11.42 2.46
CA ARG A 94 0.79 -12.57 1.88
C ARG A 94 0.35 -12.88 0.44
N VAL A 95 -0.93 -12.73 0.13
CA VAL A 95 -1.45 -12.94 -1.23
C VAL A 95 -0.89 -11.88 -2.18
N PHE A 96 -0.87 -10.61 -1.78
CA PHE A 96 -0.29 -9.54 -2.61
C PHE A 96 1.24 -9.60 -2.70
N HIS A 97 1.92 -10.11 -1.69
CA HIS A 97 3.34 -10.46 -1.78
C HIS A 97 3.60 -11.54 -2.84
N ASP A 98 2.83 -12.63 -2.84
CA ASP A 98 2.95 -13.68 -3.86
C ASP A 98 2.59 -13.18 -5.27
N LEU A 99 1.54 -12.36 -5.40
CA LEU A 99 1.18 -11.71 -6.67
C LEU A 99 2.32 -10.81 -7.18
N ARG A 100 2.96 -10.02 -6.30
CA ARG A 100 4.13 -9.21 -6.67
C ARG A 100 5.24 -10.07 -7.26
N LYS A 101 5.59 -11.20 -6.63
CA LYS A 101 6.57 -12.16 -7.18
C LYS A 101 6.16 -12.69 -8.56
N ARG A 102 4.90 -13.12 -8.73
CA ARG A 102 4.38 -13.64 -10.00
C ARG A 102 4.39 -12.63 -11.13
N PHE A 103 4.20 -11.35 -10.81
CA PHE A 103 4.30 -10.26 -11.77
C PHE A 103 5.71 -9.69 -11.90
N SER A 104 6.73 -10.36 -11.33
CA SER A 104 8.13 -9.91 -11.35
C SER A 104 8.29 -8.48 -10.82
N VAL A 105 7.68 -8.22 -9.67
CA VAL A 105 7.83 -6.98 -8.90
C VAL A 105 8.53 -7.34 -7.59
N ASP A 106 9.76 -6.88 -7.40
CA ASP A 106 10.44 -6.98 -6.12
C ASP A 106 9.74 -6.09 -5.07
N ASP A 107 9.69 -6.56 -3.83
CA ASP A 107 9.01 -5.86 -2.74
C ASP A 107 9.69 -4.55 -2.36
N SER A 108 11.02 -4.51 -2.41
CA SER A 108 11.78 -3.28 -2.14
C SER A 108 11.57 -2.27 -3.26
N ASP A 109 11.57 -2.71 -4.52
CA ASP A 109 11.26 -1.86 -5.67
C ASP A 109 9.82 -1.34 -5.65
N PHE A 110 8.86 -2.18 -5.27
CA PHE A 110 7.47 -1.80 -5.06
C PHE A 110 7.33 -0.71 -4.01
N MET A 111 7.92 -0.94 -2.83
CA MET A 111 7.92 0.02 -1.74
C MET A 111 8.57 1.33 -2.17
N MET A 112 9.79 1.29 -2.71
CA MET A 112 10.52 2.50 -3.13
C MET A 112 9.76 3.30 -4.18
N SER A 113 9.12 2.62 -5.15
CA SER A 113 8.25 3.26 -6.15
C SER A 113 7.14 4.10 -5.53
N LEU A 114 6.59 3.67 -4.40
CA LEU A 114 5.47 4.34 -3.73
C LEU A 114 5.92 5.38 -2.70
N ILE A 115 7.12 5.23 -2.12
CA ILE A 115 7.52 6.00 -0.94
C ILE A 115 8.64 7.03 -1.18
N GLU A 116 9.43 6.90 -2.24
CA GLU A 116 10.58 7.79 -2.45
C GLU A 116 10.16 9.24 -2.72
N GLN A 117 9.09 9.42 -3.50
CA GLN A 117 8.40 10.70 -3.65
C GLN A 117 6.88 10.46 -3.61
N PRO A 118 6.09 11.47 -3.18
CA PRO A 118 4.64 11.35 -3.18
C PRO A 118 4.08 10.99 -4.55
N PRO A 119 3.17 10.01 -4.64
CA PRO A 119 2.43 9.73 -5.87
C PRO A 119 1.72 10.98 -6.39
N ARG A 120 1.76 11.17 -7.71
CA ARG A 120 1.21 12.36 -8.37
C ARG A 120 -0.21 12.08 -8.83
N TYR A 121 -1.13 13.01 -8.56
CA TYR A 121 -2.51 12.92 -9.03
C TYR A 121 -2.56 12.96 -10.57
N MET A 122 -3.43 12.15 -11.16
CA MET A 122 -3.71 12.12 -12.58
C MET A 122 -5.04 12.84 -12.84
N GLU A 123 -5.03 13.93 -13.59
CA GLU A 123 -6.18 14.84 -13.78
C GLU A 123 -7.34 14.26 -14.63
N ASN A 124 -7.27 12.97 -15.01
CA ASN A 124 -8.28 12.27 -15.78
C ASN A 124 -8.79 11.01 -15.06
N PRO A 125 -9.72 11.15 -14.10
CA PRO A 125 -10.24 10.04 -13.29
C PRO A 125 -11.09 9.01 -14.07
N GLY A 126 -11.32 9.24 -15.38
CA GLY A 126 -12.33 8.52 -16.14
C GLY A 126 -13.74 8.79 -15.59
N ARG A 127 -14.75 8.12 -16.14
CA ARG A 127 -16.16 8.34 -15.75
C ARG A 127 -16.51 7.87 -14.34
N SER A 128 -15.70 7.02 -13.73
CA SER A 128 -16.02 6.42 -12.43
C SER A 128 -15.83 7.36 -11.24
N GLY A 129 -15.31 8.59 -11.46
CA GLY A 129 -14.98 9.53 -10.37
C GLY A 129 -13.84 9.06 -9.46
N ALA A 130 -13.14 7.98 -9.84
CA ALA A 130 -12.06 7.41 -9.05
C ALA A 130 -10.81 8.29 -9.13
N LYS A 131 -10.24 8.67 -7.99
CA LYS A 131 -8.94 9.32 -7.94
C LYS A 131 -7.87 8.33 -8.41
N LEU A 132 -7.06 8.78 -9.37
CA LEU A 132 -5.91 8.04 -9.87
C LEU A 132 -4.65 8.79 -9.49
N PHE A 133 -3.65 8.06 -9.00
CA PHE A 133 -2.31 8.55 -8.77
C PHE A 133 -1.32 7.66 -9.51
N VAL A 134 -0.19 8.24 -9.88
CA VAL A 134 0.93 7.53 -10.50
C VAL A 134 2.15 7.63 -9.59
N SER A 135 2.90 6.53 -9.43
CA SER A 135 4.17 6.54 -8.71
C SER A 135 5.16 7.51 -9.36
N TYR A 136 6.16 7.98 -8.60
CA TYR A 136 7.10 8.99 -9.10
C TYR A 136 7.87 8.51 -10.34
N ASN A 137 8.20 7.21 -10.39
CA ASN A 137 8.87 6.55 -11.51
C ASN A 137 7.90 6.02 -12.58
N ARG A 138 6.60 6.31 -12.44
CA ARG A 138 5.52 5.92 -13.35
C ARG A 138 5.35 4.42 -13.58
N LYS A 139 5.93 3.56 -12.74
CA LYS A 139 5.78 2.10 -12.82
C LYS A 139 4.45 1.59 -12.25
N LEU A 140 3.84 2.33 -11.33
CA LEU A 140 2.64 1.91 -10.60
C LEU A 140 1.53 2.96 -10.71
N VAL A 141 0.29 2.49 -10.69
CA VAL A 141 -0.92 3.31 -10.56
C VAL A 141 -1.59 2.95 -9.23
N ILE A 142 -1.99 3.97 -8.48
CA ILE A 142 -2.84 3.85 -7.30
C ILE A 142 -4.23 4.36 -7.66
N LYS A 143 -5.24 3.51 -7.55
CA LYS A 143 -6.63 3.85 -7.83
C LYS A 143 -7.43 3.86 -6.52
N SER A 144 -8.20 4.92 -6.28
CA SER A 144 -9.23 4.88 -5.25
C SER A 144 -10.38 4.00 -5.70
N ILE A 145 -10.82 3.13 -4.81
CA ILE A 145 -11.95 2.22 -5.00
C ILE A 145 -12.99 2.44 -3.90
N THR A 146 -14.20 1.95 -4.11
CA THR A 146 -15.26 1.97 -3.08
C THR A 146 -15.16 0.75 -2.15
N SER A 147 -15.91 0.75 -1.04
CA SER A 147 -16.05 -0.41 -0.16
C SER A 147 -16.65 -1.63 -0.89
N GLU A 148 -17.55 -1.39 -1.83
CA GLU A 148 -18.19 -2.43 -2.65
C GLU A 148 -17.16 -3.02 -3.64
N GLU A 149 -16.34 -2.18 -4.27
CA GLU A 149 -15.23 -2.65 -5.11
C GLU A 149 -14.20 -3.46 -4.28
N VAL A 150 -13.93 -3.10 -3.03
CA VAL A 150 -13.08 -3.93 -2.13
C VAL A 150 -13.70 -5.31 -1.89
N ALA A 151 -15.01 -5.39 -1.65
CA ALA A 151 -15.71 -6.65 -1.48
C ALA A 151 -15.66 -7.50 -2.75
N LEU A 152 -15.84 -6.88 -3.92
CA LEU A 152 -15.70 -7.55 -5.22
C LEU A 152 -14.28 -8.07 -5.44
N VAL A 153 -13.25 -7.28 -5.12
CA VAL A 153 -11.85 -7.73 -5.20
C VAL A 153 -11.63 -8.95 -4.30
N HIS A 154 -12.14 -8.96 -3.07
CA HIS A 154 -12.06 -10.14 -2.20
C HIS A 154 -12.74 -11.37 -2.81
N GLN A 155 -13.91 -11.22 -3.44
CA GLN A 155 -14.62 -12.32 -4.08
C GLN A 155 -13.80 -12.93 -5.22
N ILE A 156 -13.10 -12.11 -6.00
CA ILE A 156 -12.31 -12.59 -7.14
C ILE A 156 -10.86 -12.90 -6.79
N LEU A 157 -10.37 -12.56 -5.59
CA LEU A 157 -8.93 -12.60 -5.29
C LEU A 157 -8.34 -14.00 -5.42
N GLN A 158 -9.05 -15.03 -4.95
CA GLN A 158 -8.62 -16.42 -5.05
C GLN A 158 -8.60 -16.93 -6.50
N PRO A 159 -9.68 -16.83 -7.30
CA PRO A 159 -9.62 -17.22 -8.71
C PRO A 159 -8.67 -16.34 -9.54
N TYR A 160 -8.53 -15.05 -9.22
CA TYR A 160 -7.54 -14.16 -9.85
C TYR A 160 -6.10 -14.59 -9.57
N HIS A 161 -5.79 -14.96 -8.32
CA HIS A 161 -4.49 -15.52 -7.97
C HIS A 161 -4.22 -16.82 -8.71
N ALA A 162 -5.19 -17.75 -8.75
CA ALA A 162 -5.08 -18.99 -9.50
C ALA A 162 -4.82 -18.72 -11.00
N HIS A 163 -5.53 -17.76 -11.60
CA HIS A 163 -5.29 -17.31 -12.97
C HIS A 163 -3.85 -16.82 -13.14
N ALA A 164 -3.36 -15.92 -12.28
CA ALA A 164 -2.00 -15.43 -12.32
C ALA A 164 -0.94 -16.54 -12.19
N VAL A 165 -1.21 -17.59 -11.40
CA VAL A 165 -0.38 -18.79 -11.31
C VAL A 165 -0.34 -19.52 -12.65
N THR A 166 -1.52 -19.88 -13.18
CA THR A 166 -1.64 -20.69 -14.40
C THR A 166 -1.12 -20.00 -15.64
N THR A 167 -1.18 -18.67 -15.69
CA THR A 167 -0.62 -17.88 -16.80
C THR A 167 0.83 -17.47 -16.60
N GLU A 168 1.49 -17.89 -15.51
CA GLU A 168 2.84 -17.44 -15.14
C GLU A 168 2.97 -15.90 -15.13
N GLY A 169 1.94 -15.21 -14.64
CA GLY A 169 1.85 -13.74 -14.65
C GLY A 169 1.63 -13.09 -16.03
N LYS A 170 1.60 -13.86 -17.13
CA LYS A 170 1.39 -13.37 -18.50
C LYS A 170 -0.11 -13.18 -18.78
N THR A 171 -0.66 -12.06 -18.34
CA THR A 171 -2.08 -11.70 -18.51
C THR A 171 -2.27 -10.23 -18.85
N LEU A 172 -3.34 -9.93 -19.60
CA LEU A 172 -3.79 -8.56 -19.90
C LEU A 172 -4.66 -7.96 -18.79
N LEU A 173 -5.08 -8.78 -17.81
CA LEU A 173 -5.79 -8.28 -16.63
C LEU A 173 -4.89 -7.31 -15.84
N PRO A 174 -5.47 -6.37 -15.07
CA PRO A 174 -4.68 -5.53 -14.19
C PRO A 174 -3.81 -6.38 -13.27
N HIS A 175 -2.54 -6.03 -13.10
CA HIS A 175 -1.64 -6.68 -12.15
C HIS A 175 -1.84 -6.01 -10.79
N TYR A 176 -2.68 -6.58 -9.92
CA TYR A 176 -2.94 -6.05 -8.59
C TYR A 176 -1.79 -6.42 -7.64
N LEU A 177 -1.26 -5.42 -6.94
CA LEU A 177 -0.01 -5.52 -6.18
C LEU A 177 -0.16 -5.14 -4.70
N GLY A 178 -1.31 -4.59 -4.31
CA GLY A 178 -1.64 -4.27 -2.92
C GLY A 178 -3.02 -3.63 -2.82
N MET A 179 -3.70 -3.84 -1.71
CA MET A 179 -5.01 -3.24 -1.42
C MET A 179 -5.05 -2.73 0.02
N TYR A 180 -5.50 -1.49 0.20
CA TYR A 180 -5.34 -0.74 1.43
C TYR A 180 -6.62 -0.01 1.83
N ARG A 181 -6.84 0.14 3.14
CA ARG A 181 -7.78 1.10 3.71
C ARG A 181 -7.03 2.06 4.62
N LEU A 182 -7.27 3.34 4.43
CA LEU A 182 -6.75 4.42 5.26
C LEU A 182 -7.90 5.08 6.00
N THR A 183 -7.71 5.41 7.27
CA THR A 183 -8.62 6.27 8.02
C THR A 183 -7.83 7.47 8.51
N VAL A 184 -8.13 8.65 7.98
CA VAL A 184 -7.46 9.91 8.33
C VAL A 184 -8.53 10.94 8.64
N ASN A 185 -8.44 11.61 9.79
CA ASN A 185 -9.47 12.56 10.26
C ASN A 185 -10.88 11.96 10.24
N ASN A 186 -11.01 10.69 10.66
CA ASN A 186 -12.24 9.89 10.63
C ASN A 186 -12.85 9.60 9.25
N THR A 187 -12.20 10.01 8.17
CA THR A 187 -12.61 9.66 6.80
C THR A 187 -11.89 8.40 6.34
N GLU A 188 -12.66 7.41 5.88
CA GLU A 188 -12.11 6.20 5.30
C GLU A 188 -11.93 6.33 3.77
N THR A 189 -10.79 5.87 3.27
CA THR A 189 -10.52 5.74 1.83
C THR A 189 -9.91 4.37 1.54
N TYR A 190 -10.19 3.84 0.35
CA TYR A 190 -9.78 2.49 -0.05
C TYR A 190 -9.01 2.57 -1.36
N TRP A 191 -7.79 2.06 -1.39
CA TRP A 191 -6.90 2.17 -2.54
C TRP A 191 -6.42 0.79 -2.99
N ILE A 192 -6.34 0.60 -4.30
CA ILE A 192 -5.68 -0.55 -4.91
C ILE A 192 -4.47 -0.08 -5.72
N VAL A 193 -3.35 -0.76 -5.57
CA VAL A 193 -2.13 -0.50 -6.32
C VAL A 193 -2.00 -1.55 -7.42
N MET A 194 -1.71 -1.09 -8.64
CA MET A 194 -1.53 -1.96 -9.80
C MET A 194 -0.38 -1.49 -10.67
N ARG A 195 0.17 -2.39 -11.50
CA ARG A 195 1.18 -2.04 -12.50
C ARG A 195 0.62 -1.01 -13.49
N ASN A 196 1.42 -0.01 -13.83
CA ASN A 196 1.08 0.89 -14.93
C ASN A 196 1.28 0.18 -16.27
N VAL A 197 0.23 0.11 -17.08
CA VAL A 197 0.27 -0.47 -18.43
C VAL A 197 0.98 0.45 -19.43
N LEU A 198 1.01 1.75 -19.16
CA LEU A 198 1.73 2.72 -19.98
C LEU A 198 3.19 2.74 -19.52
N SER A 199 4.09 2.27 -20.37
CA SER A 199 5.51 2.21 -20.05
C SER A 199 6.06 3.60 -19.68
N SER A 200 6.84 3.64 -18.60
CA SER A 200 7.54 4.84 -18.14
C SER A 200 8.72 5.22 -19.04
N SER A 201 9.19 4.29 -19.87
CA SER A 201 10.45 4.41 -20.63
C SER A 201 10.26 4.79 -22.10
N VAL A 202 9.01 4.91 -22.56
CA VAL A 202 8.69 5.23 -23.95
C VAL A 202 7.68 6.38 -24.02
N THR A 203 7.83 7.21 -25.04
CA THR A 203 6.88 8.30 -25.30
C THR A 203 5.58 7.72 -25.82
N ILE A 204 4.47 8.03 -25.14
CA ILE A 204 3.12 7.66 -25.57
C ILE A 204 2.58 8.77 -26.47
N HIS A 205 2.57 8.55 -27.77
CA HIS A 205 2.07 9.53 -28.75
C HIS A 205 0.54 9.54 -28.86
N ARG A 206 -0.11 8.40 -28.56
CA ARG A 206 -1.57 8.23 -28.65
C ARG A 206 -2.04 7.26 -27.57
N LYS A 207 -3.23 7.51 -27.03
CA LYS A 207 -3.88 6.66 -26.03
C LYS A 207 -5.35 6.46 -26.41
N PHE A 208 -5.83 5.23 -26.23
CA PHE A 208 -7.23 4.86 -26.51
C PHE A 208 -7.79 4.09 -25.32
N ASP A 209 -9.08 4.28 -25.02
CA ASP A 209 -9.87 3.43 -24.11
C ASP A 209 -10.96 2.73 -24.93
N LEU A 210 -10.73 1.44 -25.24
CA LEU A 210 -11.58 0.66 -26.12
C LEU A 210 -12.54 -0.21 -25.30
N LYS A 211 -13.84 -0.12 -25.62
CA LYS A 211 -14.91 -0.81 -24.86
C LYS A 211 -15.91 -1.58 -25.74
N GLY A 212 -15.70 -1.64 -27.06
CA GLY A 212 -16.50 -2.40 -28.03
C GLY A 212 -17.93 -1.90 -28.31
N SER A 213 -18.51 -1.07 -27.44
CA SER A 213 -19.80 -0.39 -27.64
C SER A 213 -19.64 0.89 -28.47
N THR A 214 -20.74 1.47 -28.97
CA THR A 214 -20.74 2.69 -29.80
C THR A 214 -21.24 3.94 -29.07
N VAL A 215 -22.01 3.78 -27.99
CA VAL A 215 -22.57 4.91 -27.22
C VAL A 215 -21.49 5.56 -26.35
N ASP A 216 -21.42 6.89 -26.42
CA ASP A 216 -20.49 7.73 -25.65
C ASP A 216 -19.03 7.25 -25.71
N ARG A 217 -18.50 6.97 -26.91
CA ARG A 217 -17.11 6.51 -27.12
C ARG A 217 -16.16 7.54 -27.72
N ALA A 218 -16.55 8.82 -27.72
CA ALA A 218 -15.67 9.91 -28.11
C ALA A 218 -15.02 10.56 -26.88
N ALA A 219 -13.73 10.89 -26.98
CA ALA A 219 -13.07 11.75 -26.01
C ALA A 219 -13.71 13.15 -26.04
N THR A 220 -13.87 13.74 -24.86
CA THR A 220 -14.33 15.12 -24.71
C THR A 220 -13.34 16.10 -25.35
N HIS A 221 -13.79 17.34 -25.61
CA HIS A 221 -12.89 18.37 -26.13
C HIS A 221 -11.69 18.62 -25.20
N LYS A 222 -11.95 18.66 -23.88
CA LYS A 222 -10.92 18.82 -22.84
C LYS A 222 -9.85 17.72 -22.93
N GLU A 223 -10.27 16.45 -22.96
CA GLU A 223 -9.35 15.30 -23.06
C GLU A 223 -8.52 15.31 -24.36
N LYS A 224 -9.07 15.82 -25.46
CA LYS A 224 -8.35 15.94 -26.75
C LYS A 224 -7.27 17.01 -26.73
N VAL A 225 -7.46 18.09 -25.96
CA VAL A 225 -6.49 19.19 -25.85
C VAL A 225 -5.34 18.81 -24.91
N GLU A 226 -5.62 18.09 -23.82
CA GLU A 226 -4.59 17.65 -22.87
C GLU A 226 -3.61 16.60 -23.42
N PHE A 227 -3.97 15.90 -24.50
CA PHE A 227 -3.15 14.85 -25.11
C PHE A 227 -2.40 15.31 -26.38
N ARG A 228 -2.38 16.62 -26.68
CA ARG A 228 -1.53 17.25 -27.70
C ARG A 228 -0.25 17.78 -27.08
#